data_AF-A0A1C3F5Q2-F1
#
_entry.id   AF-A0A1C3F5Q2-F1
#
_cell.length_a   1.000
_cell.length_b   1.000
_cell.length_c   1.000
_cell.angle_alpha   90.00
_cell.angle_beta   90.00
_cell.angle_gamma   90.00
#
_symmetry.space_group_name_H-M   'P 1'
#
loop_
_entity.id
_entity.type
_entity.pdbx_description
1 polymer ?
#
loop_
_entity_poly.entity_id
_entity_poly.type
_entity_poly.pdbx_seq_one_letter_code
_entity_poly.pdbx_strand_id
1 'polypeptide(L)' 'MSRNHLEKLLKYIQNVYNIEHGLNKLSDGRVNPTYSTGQVILPVLLIFDLLC' A
#
# COMPACT_ATOMS: atom_id res chain seq x y z
N MET A 1 12.14 -3.52 17.41
CA MET A 1 10.74 -3.86 17.07
C MET A 1 10.73 -5.24 16.45
N SER A 2 10.09 -6.23 17.06
CA SER A 2 10.01 -7.58 16.48
C SER A 2 9.19 -7.55 15.19
N ARG A 3 9.59 -8.32 14.15
CA ARG A 3 8.93 -8.33 12.83
C ARG A 3 7.39 -8.49 12.93
N ASN A 4 6.91 -9.35 13.84
CA ASN A 4 5.48 -9.54 14.10
C ASN A 4 4.72 -8.30 14.58
N HIS A 5 5.38 -7.38 15.29
CA HIS A 5 4.74 -6.14 15.73
C HIS A 5 4.54 -5.17 14.56
N LEU A 6 5.54 -5.05 13.68
CA LEU A 6 5.42 -4.24 12.46
C LEU A 6 4.35 -4.77 11.52
N GLU A 7 4.28 -6.10 11.32
CA GLU A 7 3.21 -6.69 10.51
C GLU A 7 1.81 -6.44 11.08
N LYS A 8 1.63 -6.56 12.40
CA LYS A 8 0.34 -6.26 13.05
C LYS A 8 -0.04 -4.78 12.90
N LEU A 9 0.93 -3.88 13.05
CA LEU A 9 0.72 -2.45 12.88
C LEU A 9 0.31 -2.12 11.44
N LEU A 10 1.03 -2.64 10.44
CA LEU A 10 0.73 -2.43 9.03
C LEU A 10 -0.65 -2.97 8.65
N LYS A 11 -1.02 -4.17 9.13
CA LYS A 11 -2.38 -4.71 8.96
C LYS A 11 -3.45 -3.83 9.58
N TYR A 12 -3.21 -3.32 10.80
CA TYR A 12 -4.15 -2.42 11.47
C TYR A 12 -4.35 -1.13 10.66
N ILE A 13 -3.27 -0.50 10.20
CA ILE A 13 -3.32 0.71 9.36
C ILE A 13 -4.06 0.44 8.05
N GLN A 14 -3.73 -0.65 7.36
CA GLN A 14 -4.42 -1.03 6.12
C GLN A 14 -5.93 -1.19 6.32
N ASN A 15 -6.35 -1.80 7.44
CA ASN A 15 -7.75 -2.05 7.75
C ASN A 15 -8.50 -0.79 8.19
N VAL A 16 -7.86 0.07 9.01
CA VAL A 16 -8.47 1.33 9.49
C VAL A 16 -8.65 2.34 8.36
N TYR A 17 -7.63 2.50 7.51
CA TYR A 17 -7.69 3.45 6.40
C TYR A 17 -8.30 2.86 5.13
N ASN A 18 -8.74 1.60 5.18
CA ASN A 18 -9.36 0.89 4.06
C ASN A 18 -8.53 1.03 2.76
N ILE A 19 -7.20 0.90 2.91
CA ILE A 19 -6.24 1.22 1.85
C ILE A 19 -6.50 0.36 0.61
N GLU A 20 -6.90 -0.91 0.79
CA GLU A 20 -7.29 -1.80 -0.30
C GLU A 20 -8.46 -1.26 -1.12
N HIS A 21 -9.45 -0.61 -0.50
CA HIS A 21 -10.58 -0.02 -1.20
C HIS A 21 -10.16 1.21 -2.02
N GLY A 22 -9.28 2.04 -1.46
CA GLY A 22 -8.67 3.18 -2.17
C GLY A 22 -7.82 2.72 -3.35
N LEU A 23 -7.03 1.66 -3.18
CA LEU A 23 -6.19 1.07 -4.22
C LEU A 23 -7.03 0.39 -5.32
N ASN A 24 -8.10 -0.33 -4.98
CA ASN A 24 -9.00 -0.94 -5.96
C ASN A 24 -9.78 0.10 -6.79
N LYS A 25 -9.93 1.32 -6.28
CA LYS A 25 -10.49 2.45 -7.04
C LYS A 25 -9.50 3.06 -8.03
N LEU A 26 -8.21 2.74 -7.94
CA LEU A 26 -7.22 3.18 -8.92
C LEU A 26 -7.39 2.34 -10.18
N SER A 27 -8.04 2.92 -11.18
CA SER A 27 -8.13 2.32 -12.50
C SER A 27 -6.78 2.43 -13.19
N ASP A 28 -6.14 1.28 -13.38
CA ASP A 28 -4.91 1.19 -14.16
C ASP A 28 -5.27 1.18 -15.65
N GLY A 29 -4.88 2.23 -16.38
CA GLY A 29 -5.15 2.36 -17.82
C GLY A 29 -4.20 1.54 -18.70
N ARG A 30 -3.25 0.80 -18.10
CA ARG A 30 -2.27 0.01 -18.84
C ARG A 30 -2.90 -1.30 -19.35
N VAL A 31 -2.67 -1.60 -20.62
CA VAL A 31 -3.25 -2.78 -21.30
C VAL A 31 -2.67 -4.11 -20.79
N ASN A 32 -1.42 -4.14 -20.31
CA ASN A 32 -0.78 -5.32 -19.73
C ASN A 32 0.30 -4.95 -18.70
N PRO A 33 -0.09 -4.55 -17.47
CA PRO A 33 0.88 -4.16 -16.45
C PRO A 33 1.62 -5.38 -15.89
N THR A 34 2.95 -5.31 -15.81
CA THR A 34 3.81 -6.34 -15.19
C THR A 34 3.63 -6.43 -13.67
N TYR A 35 3.06 -5.41 -13.04
CA TYR A 35 2.83 -5.31 -11.60
C TYR A 35 1.56 -4.52 -11.32
N SER A 36 0.85 -4.86 -10.23
CA SER A 36 -0.36 -4.13 -9.85
C SER A 36 0.00 -2.73 -9.35
N THR A 37 -0.79 -1.73 -9.75
CA THR A 37 -0.66 -0.35 -9.26
C THR A 37 -0.70 -0.26 -7.74
N GLY A 38 -1.52 -1.10 -7.08
CA GLY A 38 -1.57 -1.17 -5.62
C GLY A 38 -0.28 -1.68 -4.96
N GLN A 39 0.48 -2.56 -5.63
CA GLN A 39 1.74 -3.08 -5.11
C GLN A 39 2.86 -2.05 -5.16
N VAL A 40 2.83 -1.12 -6.12
CA VAL A 40 3.86 -0.09 -6.27
C VAL A 40 3.55 1.16 -5.44
N ILE A 41 2.26 1.51 -5.30
CA ILE A 41 1.86 2.72 -4.56
C ILE A 41 2.09 2.57 -3.06
N LEU A 42 1.88 1.38 -2.49
CA LEU A 42 2.07 1.16 -1.06
C LEU A 42 3.49 1.48 -0.56
N PRO A 43 4.58 0.96 -1.17
CA PRO A 43 5.93 1.33 -0.79
C PRO A 43 6.28 2.77 -1.14
N VAL A 44 5.75 3.33 -2.23
CA VAL A 44 5.97 4.75 -2.58
C VAL A 44 5.35 5.69 -1.55
N LEU A 45 4.13 5.43 -1.08
CA LEU A 45 3.48 6.20 -0.01
C LEU A 45 4.28 6.12 1.30
N LEU A 46 4.74 4.91 1.67
CA LEU A 46 5.58 4.72 2.85
C LEU A 46 6.91 5.48 2.75
N ILE A 47 7.54 5.48 1.57
CA ILE A 47 8.78 6.24 1.34
C ILE A 47 8.50 7.74 1.41
N PHE A 48 7.39 8.22 0.84
CA PHE A 48 7.02 9.64 0.87
C PHE A 48 6.80 10.15 2.29
N ASP A 49 6.09 9.39 3.12
CA ASP A 49 5.83 9.72 4.53
C ASP A 49 7.08 9.65 5.41
N LEU A 50 8.04 8.78 5.07
CA LEU A 50 9.26 8.58 5.86
C LEU A 50 10.43 9.49 5.44
N LEU A 51 10.45 9.95 4.19
CA LEU A 51 11.54 10.76 3.61
C LEU A 51 11.24 12.27 3.64
N CYS A 52 9.98 12.66 3.81
CA CYS A 52 9.53 14.05 3.88
C CYS A 52 9.34 14.51 5.34
#